data_AF-A0A7G6ABH8-F1
#
_entry.id   AF-A0A7G6ABH8-F1
#
_cell.length_a   1.000
_cell.length_b   1.000
_cell.length_c   1.000
_cell.angle_alpha   90.00
_cell.angle_beta   90.00
_cell.angle_gamma   90.00
#
_symmetry.space_group_name_H-M   'P 1'
#
loop_
_entity.id
_entity.type
_entity.pdbx_description
1 polymer ?
#
loop_
_entity_poly.entity_id
_entity_poly.type
_entity_poly.pdbx_seq_one_letter_code
_entity_poly.pdbx_strand_id
1 'polypeptide(L)'
;MSQLLDPLDFPLHGSRLIEASAGTGKTWTIAALYLRLVLGHGFDAAFAKPLLPSDILVMTFTRAATRELSNRVRERLVQAAAYFRGQSEGGDPFPESLAQGYAGEGERQVAAHRLMLAAETMDEAAIFTIDAWCQRMLREHAFDSGSLFDEELVSDERALFDDAAHDYWRQHVYPLNSTSLAMVLGCWRDVGALKNALRAPGGARVRARRT
;
A
#
# COMPACT_ATOMS: atom_id res chain seq x y z
N MET A 1 11.04 -24.04 6.99
CA MET A 1 9.75 -24.74 6.83
C MET A 1 8.68 -23.66 6.87
N SER A 2 7.87 -23.51 5.81
CA SER A 2 6.73 -22.59 5.84
C SER A 2 5.68 -23.16 6.79
N GLN A 3 5.51 -22.52 7.94
CA GLN A 3 4.45 -22.88 8.88
C GLN A 3 3.13 -22.36 8.30
N LEU A 4 2.09 -23.20 8.26
CA LEU A 4 0.77 -22.75 7.82
C LEU A 4 0.31 -21.65 8.78
N LEU A 5 -0.05 -20.48 8.24
CA LEU A 5 -0.48 -19.35 9.05
C LEU A 5 -1.85 -19.65 9.67
N ASP A 6 -1.91 -19.60 11.00
CA ASP A 6 -3.16 -19.51 11.75
C ASP A 6 -3.39 -18.05 12.16
N PRO A 7 -4.40 -17.36 11.59
CA PRO A 7 -4.69 -15.98 11.95
C PRO A 7 -5.14 -15.80 13.40
N LEU A 8 -5.62 -16.84 14.10
CA LEU A 8 -6.12 -16.73 15.47
C LEU A 8 -4.99 -16.48 16.48
N ASP A 9 -3.86 -17.15 16.27
CA ASP A 9 -2.69 -17.12 17.16
C ASP A 9 -1.49 -16.37 16.56
N PHE A 10 -1.64 -15.82 15.35
CA PHE A 10 -0.58 -15.05 14.70
C PHE A 10 -0.13 -13.87 15.59
N PRO A 11 1.18 -13.71 15.89
CA PRO A 11 1.63 -12.61 16.73
C PRO A 11 1.47 -11.26 16.02
N LEU A 12 0.73 -10.33 16.64
CA LEU A 12 0.45 -9.00 16.11
C LEU A 12 1.47 -7.94 16.55
N HIS A 13 2.69 -8.36 16.90
CA HIS A 13 3.77 -7.49 17.33
C HIS A 13 5.10 -7.82 16.63
N GLY A 14 5.97 -6.81 16.57
CA GLY A 14 7.25 -6.88 15.85
C GLY A 14 7.07 -6.93 14.33
N SER A 15 8.15 -7.28 13.62
CA SER A 15 8.10 -7.49 12.18
C SER A 15 7.75 -8.94 11.88
N ARG A 16 6.76 -9.16 11.00
CA ARG A 16 6.31 -10.48 10.57
C ARG A 16 6.16 -10.52 9.05
N LEU A 17 6.55 -11.64 8.46
CA LEU A 17 6.40 -11.91 7.03
C LEU A 17 5.37 -13.02 6.81
N ILE A 18 4.37 -12.75 5.98
CA ILE A 18 3.37 -13.73 5.56
C ILE A 18 3.56 -14.00 4.08
N GLU A 19 3.94 -15.23 3.74
CA GLU A 19 3.99 -15.67 2.35
C GLU A 19 2.63 -16.19 1.91
N ALA A 20 2.09 -15.67 0.81
CA ALA A 20 0.78 -16.07 0.32
C ALA A 20 0.72 -16.06 -1.22
N SER A 21 0.43 -17.22 -1.81
CA SER A 21 0.30 -17.41 -3.26
C SER A 21 -1.08 -16.97 -3.79
N ALA A 22 -1.23 -16.86 -5.11
CA ALA A 22 -2.54 -16.54 -5.69
C ALA A 22 -3.61 -17.53 -5.22
N GLY A 23 -4.80 -17.03 -4.85
CA GLY A 23 -5.91 -17.86 -4.38
C GLY A 23 -5.84 -18.32 -2.91
N THR A 24 -4.78 -18.04 -2.15
CA THR A 24 -4.63 -18.54 -0.76
C THR A 24 -5.29 -17.64 0.31
N GLY A 25 -6.35 -16.91 -0.03
CA GLY A 25 -7.10 -16.12 0.95
C GLY A 25 -6.33 -14.94 1.55
N LYS A 26 -5.41 -14.30 0.82
CA LYS A 26 -4.67 -13.09 1.27
C LYS A 26 -5.57 -12.03 1.89
N THR A 27 -6.59 -11.61 1.14
CA THR A 27 -7.50 -10.55 1.55
C THR A 27 -8.33 -10.97 2.77
N TRP A 28 -8.72 -12.25 2.83
CA TRP A 28 -9.39 -12.82 4.00
C TRP A 28 -8.49 -12.81 5.24
N THR A 29 -7.21 -13.18 5.08
CA THR A 29 -6.22 -13.16 6.16
C THR A 29 -6.02 -11.75 6.69
N ILE A 30 -5.88 -10.74 5.82
CA ILE A 30 -5.77 -9.34 6.24
C ILE A 30 -6.99 -8.93 7.05
N ALA A 31 -8.21 -9.23 6.58
CA ALA A 31 -9.44 -8.90 7.30
C ALA A 31 -9.53 -9.63 8.66
N ALA A 32 -9.07 -10.88 8.74
CA ALA A 32 -9.01 -11.65 9.97
C ALA A 32 -8.05 -11.05 11.01
N LEU A 33 -6.85 -10.64 10.58
CA LEU A 33 -5.88 -9.95 11.45
C LEU A 33 -6.38 -8.57 11.88
N TYR A 34 -7.04 -7.84 10.97
CA TYR A 34 -7.67 -6.55 11.27
C TYR A 34 -8.72 -6.68 12.37
N LEU A 35 -9.57 -7.70 12.28
CA LEU A 35 -10.58 -8.02 13.29
C LEU A 35 -9.94 -8.24 14.67
N ARG A 36 -8.83 -8.99 14.72
CA ARG A 36 -8.09 -9.22 15.96
C ARG A 36 -7.46 -7.95 16.54
N LEU A 37 -6.93 -7.06 15.69
CA LEU A 37 -6.39 -5.76 16.13
C LEU A 37 -7.48 -4.88 16.75
N VAL A 38 -8.67 -4.82 16.13
CA VAL A 38 -9.82 -4.08 16.66
C VAL A 38 -10.28 -4.63 18.01
N LEU A 39 -10.24 -5.95 18.17
CA LEU A 39 -10.66 -6.61 19.40
C LEU A 39 -9.58 -6.59 20.50
N GLY A 40 -8.30 -6.44 20.14
CA GLY A 40 -7.18 -6.73 21.04
C GLY A 40 -7.08 -8.22 21.41
N HIS A 41 -7.42 -9.12 20.48
CA HIS A 41 -7.51 -10.57 20.73
C HIS A 41 -6.16 -11.30 20.59
N GLY A 42 -5.89 -12.26 21.48
CA GLY A 42 -4.81 -13.26 21.33
C GLY A 42 -3.77 -13.30 22.47
N PHE A 43 -4.10 -12.79 23.66
CA PHE A 43 -3.20 -12.80 24.84
C PHE A 43 -1.77 -12.33 24.49
N ASP A 44 -0.75 -13.18 24.65
CA ASP A 44 0.65 -12.87 24.36
C ASP A 44 0.90 -12.54 22.88
N ALA A 45 0.06 -13.05 21.98
CA ALA A 45 0.10 -12.77 20.54
C ALA A 45 -0.70 -11.52 20.15
N ALA A 46 -1.41 -10.88 21.08
CA ALA A 46 -2.21 -9.68 20.80
C ALA A 46 -1.33 -8.44 20.65
N PHE A 47 -1.91 -7.39 20.05
CA PHE A 47 -1.35 -6.05 20.15
C PHE A 47 -1.63 -5.47 21.54
N ALA A 48 -0.83 -4.49 21.96
CA ALA A 48 -0.86 -3.95 23.33
C ALA A 48 -2.22 -3.40 23.79
N LYS A 49 -3.07 -2.98 22.84
CA LYS A 49 -4.43 -2.49 23.09
C LYS A 49 -5.35 -2.77 21.88
N PRO A 50 -6.67 -2.79 22.08
CA PRO A 50 -7.63 -2.67 20.97
C PRO A 50 -7.39 -1.39 20.16
N LEU A 51 -7.55 -1.47 18.84
CA LEU A 51 -7.28 -0.36 17.91
C LEU A 51 -8.54 0.09 17.16
N LEU A 52 -8.62 1.38 16.85
CA LEU A 52 -9.62 1.91 15.92
C LEU A 52 -9.13 1.77 14.47
N PRO A 53 -10.01 1.88 13.47
CA PRO A 53 -9.61 1.80 12.07
C PRO A 53 -8.53 2.81 11.65
N SER A 54 -8.54 4.00 12.24
CA SER A 54 -7.56 5.06 12.03
C SER A 54 -6.18 4.74 12.64
N ASP A 55 -6.11 3.83 13.60
CA ASP A 55 -4.86 3.38 14.23
C ASP A 55 -4.19 2.20 13.49
N ILE A 56 -4.83 1.65 12.46
CA ILE A 56 -4.35 0.47 11.72
C ILE A 56 -3.99 0.86 10.28
N LEU A 57 -2.71 1.11 10.03
CA LEU A 57 -2.19 1.40 8.69
C LEU A 57 -2.14 0.14 7.82
N VAL A 58 -2.85 0.17 6.70
CA VAL A 58 -2.76 -0.85 5.64
C VAL A 58 -2.42 -0.20 4.31
N MET A 59 -1.37 -0.70 3.65
CA MET A 59 -0.90 -0.15 2.38
C MET A 59 -0.96 -1.20 1.26
N THR A 60 -1.32 -0.78 0.05
CA THR A 60 -1.34 -1.65 -1.15
C THR A 60 -0.95 -0.88 -2.41
N PHE A 61 -0.82 -1.57 -3.54
CA PHE A 61 -0.31 -0.98 -4.79
C PHE A 61 -1.37 -0.22 -5.60
N THR A 62 -2.66 -0.54 -5.46
CA THR A 62 -3.68 0.02 -6.35
C THR A 62 -4.87 0.59 -5.57
N ARG A 63 -5.46 1.66 -6.09
CA ARG A 63 -6.67 2.28 -5.53
C ARG A 63 -7.89 1.33 -5.60
N ALA A 64 -7.88 0.36 -6.51
CA ALA A 64 -8.92 -0.66 -6.56
C ALA A 64 -8.79 -1.62 -5.37
N ALA A 65 -7.56 -2.06 -5.07
CA ALA A 65 -7.29 -2.93 -3.93
C ALA A 65 -7.57 -2.25 -2.58
N THR A 66 -7.32 -0.92 -2.44
CA THR A 66 -7.68 -0.19 -1.22
C THR A 66 -9.19 -0.21 -0.98
N ARG A 67 -9.99 0.10 -2.01
CA ARG A 67 -11.46 0.07 -1.93
C ARG A 67 -12.00 -1.32 -1.65
N GLU A 68 -11.50 -2.32 -2.38
CA GLU A 68 -11.92 -3.71 -2.17
C GLU A 68 -11.61 -4.17 -0.74
N LEU A 69 -10.39 -3.89 -0.25
CA LEU A 69 -9.99 -4.26 1.09
C LEU A 69 -10.82 -3.54 2.16
N SER A 70 -11.04 -2.23 2.01
CA SER A 70 -11.87 -1.45 2.95
C SER A 70 -13.29 -2.01 3.05
N ASN A 71 -13.93 -2.31 1.91
CA ASN A 71 -15.26 -2.92 1.89
C ASN A 71 -15.27 -4.29 2.59
N ARG A 72 -14.31 -5.16 2.28
CA ARG A 72 -14.21 -6.49 2.89
C ARG A 72 -13.98 -6.43 4.40
N VAL A 73 -13.13 -5.50 4.87
CA VAL A 73 -12.90 -5.30 6.31
C VAL A 73 -14.18 -4.82 6.99
N ARG A 74 -14.89 -3.84 6.40
CA ARG A 74 -16.17 -3.36 6.95
C ARG A 74 -17.20 -4.47 7.05
N GLU A 75 -17.41 -5.24 5.98
CA GLU A 75 -18.32 -6.38 5.96
C GLU A 75 -17.97 -7.40 7.05
N ARG A 76 -16.68 -7.71 7.21
CA ARG A 76 -16.17 -8.63 8.24
C ARG A 76 -16.46 -8.13 9.65
N LEU A 77 -16.24 -6.84 9.92
CA LEU A 77 -16.51 -6.21 11.21
C LEU A 77 -18.01 -6.29 11.56
N VAL A 78 -18.89 -5.97 10.60
CA VAL A 78 -20.35 -6.06 10.79
C VAL A 78 -20.80 -7.49 11.04
N GLN A 79 -20.32 -8.45 10.25
CA GLN A 79 -20.64 -9.87 10.42
C GLN A 79 -20.21 -10.39 11.79
N ALA A 80 -18.98 -10.08 12.21
CA ALA A 80 -18.48 -10.47 13.52
C ALA A 80 -19.29 -9.78 14.64
N ALA A 81 -19.62 -8.49 14.51
CA ALA A 81 -20.46 -7.80 15.50
C ALA A 81 -21.86 -8.42 15.65
N ALA A 82 -22.47 -8.86 14.55
CA ALA A 82 -23.75 -9.58 14.58
C ALA A 82 -23.63 -10.94 15.27
N TYR A 83 -22.57 -11.70 14.96
CA TYR A 83 -22.29 -12.98 15.61
C TYR A 83 -22.07 -12.84 17.12
N PHE A 84 -21.26 -11.88 17.55
CA PHE A 84 -21.01 -11.61 18.97
C PHE A 84 -22.27 -11.14 19.74
N ARG A 85 -23.29 -10.61 19.05
CA ARG A 85 -24.60 -10.28 19.63
C ARG A 85 -25.60 -11.44 19.65
N GLY A 86 -25.22 -12.62 19.14
CA GLY A 86 -26.15 -13.74 18.95
C GLY A 86 -27.23 -13.47 17.89
N GLN A 87 -27.01 -12.52 16.98
CA GLN A 87 -27.95 -12.12 15.92
C GLN A 87 -27.70 -12.87 14.61
N SER A 88 -26.71 -13.75 14.57
CA SER A 88 -26.35 -14.59 13.42
C SER A 88 -26.19 -16.02 13.91
N GLU A 89 -26.72 -16.97 13.15
CA GLU A 89 -26.63 -18.40 13.45
C GLU A 89 -25.22 -19.00 13.22
N GLY A 90 -24.23 -18.18 12.88
CA GLY A 90 -22.87 -18.62 12.55
C GLY A 90 -22.72 -19.01 11.07
N GLY A 91 -21.70 -19.81 10.77
CA GLY A 91 -21.34 -20.26 9.42
C GLY A 91 -19.95 -19.80 8.97
N ASP A 92 -19.29 -18.93 9.74
CA ASP A 92 -17.88 -18.60 9.54
C ASP A 92 -17.05 -19.08 10.74
N PRO A 93 -16.15 -20.06 10.55
CA PRO A 93 -15.38 -20.63 11.65
C PRO A 93 -14.53 -19.62 12.42
N PHE A 94 -14.17 -18.48 11.82
CA PHE A 94 -13.21 -17.56 12.42
C PHE A 94 -13.82 -16.64 13.50
N PRO A 95 -14.92 -15.88 13.26
CA PRO A 95 -15.65 -15.21 14.33
C PRO A 95 -16.11 -16.16 15.43
N GLU A 96 -16.50 -17.38 15.08
CA GLU A 96 -16.86 -18.44 16.04
C GLU A 96 -15.68 -18.78 16.96
N SER A 97 -14.51 -19.03 16.39
CA SER A 97 -13.28 -19.31 17.16
C SER A 97 -12.84 -18.12 18.00
N LEU A 98 -12.95 -16.89 17.48
CA LEU A 98 -12.66 -15.68 18.24
C LEU A 98 -13.58 -15.53 19.46
N ALA A 99 -14.88 -15.81 19.31
CA ALA A 99 -15.86 -15.68 20.39
C ALA A 99 -15.65 -16.69 21.53
N GLN A 100 -14.92 -17.80 21.28
CA GLN A 100 -14.55 -18.75 22.33
C GLN A 100 -13.57 -18.13 23.35
N GLY A 101 -12.82 -17.10 22.96
CA GLY A 101 -11.96 -16.33 23.86
C GLY A 101 -12.71 -15.38 24.81
N TYR A 102 -14.04 -15.30 24.71
CA TYR A 102 -14.89 -14.43 25.52
C TYR A 102 -15.86 -15.28 26.35
N ALA A 103 -15.64 -15.31 27.67
CA ALA A 103 -16.31 -16.23 28.58
C ALA A 103 -17.71 -15.74 28.99
N GLY A 104 -17.91 -14.42 29.02
CA GLY A 104 -19.18 -13.81 29.45
C GLY A 104 -19.97 -13.17 28.32
N GLU A 105 -21.29 -13.21 28.42
CA GLU A 105 -22.20 -12.48 27.53
C GLU A 105 -21.89 -10.97 27.53
N GLY A 106 -21.58 -10.40 28.70
CA GLY A 106 -21.18 -8.99 28.80
C GLY A 106 -19.90 -8.66 28.02
N GLU A 107 -18.88 -9.54 28.07
CA GLU A 107 -17.64 -9.36 27.30
C GLU A 107 -17.90 -9.45 25.80
N ARG A 108 -18.78 -10.37 25.38
CA ARG A 108 -19.20 -10.51 23.98
C ARG A 108 -19.95 -9.28 23.47
N GLN A 109 -20.83 -8.71 24.29
CA GLN A 109 -21.53 -7.46 23.95
C GLN A 109 -20.56 -6.26 23.83
N VAL A 110 -19.56 -6.16 24.72
CA VAL A 110 -18.51 -5.13 24.61
C VAL A 110 -17.68 -5.32 23.33
N ALA A 111 -17.30 -6.56 23.01
CA ALA A 111 -16.59 -6.87 21.78
C ALA A 111 -17.43 -6.53 20.53
N ALA A 112 -18.72 -6.90 20.52
CA ALA A 112 -19.64 -6.53 19.45
C ALA A 112 -19.75 -5.02 19.26
N HIS A 113 -19.84 -4.26 20.36
CA HIS A 113 -19.89 -2.81 20.30
C HIS A 113 -18.62 -2.22 19.69
N ARG A 114 -17.43 -2.71 20.08
CA ARG A 114 -16.16 -2.29 19.48
C ARG A 114 -16.10 -2.58 17.99
N LEU A 115 -16.52 -3.77 17.58
CA LEU A 115 -16.57 -4.17 16.18
C LEU A 115 -17.51 -3.30 15.35
N MET A 116 -18.69 -2.99 15.90
CA MET A 116 -19.67 -2.14 15.23
C MET A 116 -19.16 -0.69 15.12
N LEU A 117 -18.58 -0.14 16.19
CA LEU A 117 -17.94 1.18 16.18
C LEU A 117 -16.83 1.25 15.12
N ALA A 118 -15.98 0.22 15.05
CA ALA A 118 -14.96 0.13 14.01
C ALA A 118 -15.57 0.07 12.61
N ALA A 119 -16.64 -0.69 12.39
CA ALA A 119 -17.32 -0.75 11.10
C ALA A 119 -17.94 0.59 10.67
N GLU A 120 -18.48 1.36 11.61
CA GLU A 120 -19.05 2.70 11.37
C GLU A 120 -17.96 3.72 11.05
N THR A 121 -16.80 3.63 11.70
CA THR A 121 -15.65 4.54 11.52
C THR A 121 -14.68 4.11 10.42
N MET A 122 -15.05 3.14 9.58
CA MET A 122 -14.20 2.68 8.46
C MET A 122 -13.95 3.76 7.38
N ASP A 123 -14.72 4.84 7.34
CA ASP A 123 -14.44 5.99 6.46
C ASP A 123 -13.18 6.75 6.88
N GLU A 124 -12.78 6.62 8.15
CA GLU A 124 -11.54 7.18 8.71
C GLU A 124 -10.39 6.16 8.68
N ALA A 125 -10.60 4.96 8.12
CA ALA A 125 -9.61 3.89 8.14
C ALA A 125 -8.32 4.28 7.41
N ALA A 126 -7.17 3.96 8.00
CA ALA A 126 -5.87 4.22 7.41
C ALA A 126 -5.47 3.19 6.33
N ILE A 127 -6.32 3.05 5.29
CA ILE A 127 -6.10 2.14 4.17
C ILE A 127 -5.73 2.93 2.91
N PHE A 128 -4.45 2.92 2.54
CA PHE A 128 -3.90 3.77 1.49
C PHE A 128 -3.20 2.96 0.40
N THR A 129 -3.01 3.59 -0.77
CA THR A 129 -1.95 3.14 -1.65
C THR A 129 -0.60 3.60 -1.09
N ILE A 130 0.49 2.93 -1.49
CA ILE A 130 1.83 3.30 -1.01
C ILE A 130 2.14 4.78 -1.28
N ASP A 131 1.86 5.24 -2.50
CA ASP A 131 2.04 6.62 -2.93
C ASP A 131 1.18 7.60 -2.12
N ALA A 132 -0.10 7.28 -1.89
CA ALA A 132 -1.02 8.15 -1.16
C ALA A 132 -0.59 8.34 0.30
N TRP A 133 -0.08 7.29 0.95
CA TRP A 133 0.47 7.39 2.31
C TRP A 133 1.73 8.26 2.35
N CYS A 134 2.69 8.02 1.45
CA CYS A 134 3.90 8.84 1.39
C CYS A 134 3.57 10.33 1.18
N GLN A 135 2.65 10.64 0.26
CA GLN A 135 2.19 12.02 0.03
C GLN A 135 1.49 12.63 1.25
N ARG A 136 0.72 11.83 1.99
CA ARG A 136 0.09 12.29 3.23
C ARG A 136 1.15 12.65 4.27
N MET A 137 2.14 11.77 4.48
CA MET A 137 3.24 12.01 5.43
C MET A 137 4.07 13.23 5.07
N LEU A 138 4.39 13.42 3.79
CA LEU A 138 5.14 14.60 3.34
C LEU A 138 4.37 15.90 3.59
N ARG A 139 3.04 15.90 3.43
CA ARG A 139 2.20 17.08 3.70
C ARG A 139 2.00 17.34 5.19
N GLU A 140 1.70 16.31 5.97
CA GLU A 140 1.48 16.44 7.42
C GLU A 140 2.78 16.84 8.16
N HIS A 141 3.94 16.42 7.64
CA HIS A 141 5.27 16.75 8.18
C HIS A 141 6.07 17.71 7.29
N ALA A 142 5.41 18.54 6.47
CA ALA A 142 6.06 19.46 5.52
C ALA A 142 7.07 20.40 6.21
N PHE A 143 6.77 20.78 7.46
CA PHE A 143 7.65 21.61 8.27
C PHE A 143 8.96 20.89 8.65
N ASP A 144 8.89 19.60 8.97
CA ASP A 144 10.06 18.80 9.34
C ASP A 144 10.86 18.34 8.11
N SER A 145 10.21 18.24 6.93
CA SER A 145 10.85 17.81 5.67
C SER A 145 11.48 18.96 4.87
N GLY A 146 11.23 20.22 5.24
CA GLY A 146 11.70 21.40 4.51
C GLY A 146 11.07 21.54 3.10
N SER A 147 9.99 20.80 2.84
CA SER A 147 9.28 20.83 1.57
C SER A 147 8.27 21.99 1.54
N LEU A 148 8.07 22.58 0.34
CA LEU A 148 7.07 23.62 0.12
C LEU A 148 5.69 23.02 0.35
N PHE A 149 4.85 23.70 1.12
CA PHE A 149 3.50 23.26 1.54
C PHE A 149 2.57 22.79 0.39
N ASP A 150 2.90 23.12 -0.87
CA ASP A 150 2.18 22.71 -2.08
C ASP A 150 3.11 21.92 -3.02
N GLU A 151 3.36 20.64 -2.71
CA GLU A 151 3.90 19.69 -3.68
C GLU A 151 2.76 19.11 -4.53
N GLU A 152 2.70 19.50 -5.81
CA GLU A 152 1.78 18.91 -6.78
C GLU A 152 2.38 17.61 -7.33
N LEU A 153 1.62 16.52 -7.22
CA LEU A 153 2.08 15.23 -7.75
C LEU A 153 2.03 15.24 -9.27
N VAL A 154 3.20 15.24 -9.91
CA VAL A 154 3.31 15.11 -11.36
C VAL A 154 3.02 13.65 -11.73
N SER A 155 1.77 13.38 -12.08
CA SER A 155 1.29 12.04 -12.45
C SER A 155 1.87 11.51 -13.78
N ASP A 156 2.45 12.40 -14.60
CA ASP A 156 3.13 12.04 -15.84
C ASP A 156 4.48 12.77 -15.98
N GLU A 157 5.55 12.11 -15.56
CA GLU A 157 6.93 12.58 -15.70
C GLU A 157 7.39 12.65 -17.17
N ARG A 158 6.60 12.15 -18.13
CA ARG A 158 7.01 12.14 -19.55
C ARG A 158 7.18 13.54 -20.09
N ALA A 159 6.32 14.48 -19.71
CA ALA A 159 6.42 15.86 -20.16
C ALA A 159 7.72 16.50 -19.64
N LEU A 160 8.01 16.34 -18.34
CA LEU A 160 9.24 16.85 -17.73
C LEU A 160 10.50 16.22 -18.34
N PHE A 161 10.48 14.91 -18.57
CA PHE A 161 11.58 14.21 -19.24
C PHE A 161 11.76 14.69 -20.68
N ASP A 162 10.66 14.90 -21.40
CA ASP A 162 10.67 15.38 -22.77
C ASP A 162 11.28 16.78 -22.84
N ASP A 163 10.85 17.70 -21.97
CA ASP A 163 11.41 19.05 -21.87
C ASP A 163 12.89 19.02 -21.51
N ALA A 164 13.29 18.22 -20.51
CA ALA A 164 14.69 18.08 -20.10
C ALA A 164 15.58 17.53 -21.23
N ALA A 165 15.08 16.58 -22.02
CA ALA A 165 15.82 16.02 -23.14
C ALA A 165 15.98 17.04 -24.29
N HIS A 166 14.95 17.84 -24.56
CA HIS A 166 15.02 18.94 -25.53
C HIS A 166 15.97 20.05 -25.07
N ASP A 167 15.94 20.41 -23.79
CA ASP A 167 16.86 21.39 -23.21
C ASP A 167 18.31 20.93 -23.28
N TYR A 168 18.57 19.68 -22.90
CA TYR A 168 19.90 19.09 -23.02
C TYR A 168 20.40 19.17 -24.47
N TRP A 169 19.56 18.80 -25.44
CA TRP A 169 19.91 18.85 -26.86
C TRP A 169 20.22 20.27 -27.33
N ARG A 170 19.39 21.24 -26.96
CA ARG A 170 19.60 22.66 -27.30
C ARG A 170 20.88 23.23 -26.70
N GLN A 171 21.15 22.91 -25.43
CA GLN A 171 22.29 23.48 -24.70
C GLN A 171 23.62 22.78 -25.03
N HIS A 172 23.61 21.49 -25.34
CA HIS A 172 24.83 20.70 -25.47
C HIS A 172 25.11 20.17 -26.88
N VAL A 173 24.09 20.06 -27.75
CA VAL A 173 24.27 19.53 -29.12
C VAL A 173 24.31 20.64 -30.15
N TYR A 174 23.44 21.65 -30.07
CA TYR A 174 23.44 22.77 -31.03
C TYR A 174 24.74 23.57 -31.06
N PRO A 175 25.45 23.81 -29.94
CA PRO A 175 26.71 24.55 -29.97
C PRO A 175 27.92 23.75 -30.49
N LEU A 176 27.76 22.47 -30.79
CA LEU A 176 28.87 21.63 -31.24
C LEU A 176 29.39 22.08 -32.62
N ASN A 177 30.70 21.98 -32.80
CA ASN A 177 31.29 22.09 -34.13
C ASN A 177 30.84 20.93 -35.04
N SER A 178 31.04 21.07 -36.35
CA SER A 178 30.60 20.12 -37.35
C SER A 178 31.13 18.69 -37.13
N THR A 179 32.38 18.52 -36.68
CA THR A 179 32.98 17.20 -36.42
C THR A 179 32.31 16.50 -35.24
N SER A 180 32.18 17.19 -34.09
CA SER A 180 31.54 16.65 -32.90
C SER A 180 30.05 16.40 -33.13
N LEU A 181 29.37 17.31 -33.84
CA LEU A 181 27.97 17.15 -34.22
C LEU A 181 27.75 15.90 -35.07
N ALA A 182 28.62 15.65 -36.06
CA ALA A 182 28.52 14.46 -36.91
C ALA A 182 28.65 13.15 -36.11
N MET A 183 29.52 13.10 -35.10
CA MET A 183 29.64 11.94 -34.21
C MET A 183 28.37 11.70 -33.39
N VAL A 184 27.79 12.77 -32.83
CA VAL A 184 26.55 12.70 -32.05
C VAL A 184 25.38 12.27 -32.93
N LEU A 185 25.21 12.89 -34.11
CA LEU A 185 24.17 12.55 -35.07
C LEU A 185 24.32 11.13 -35.64
N GLY A 186 25.54 10.61 -35.68
CA GLY A 186 25.82 9.21 -36.01
C GLY A 186 25.31 8.22 -34.97
N CYS A 187 25.19 8.64 -33.70
CA CYS A 187 24.65 7.83 -32.61
C CYS A 187 23.14 8.05 -32.43
N TRP A 188 22.70 9.31 -32.43
CA TRP A 188 21.30 9.71 -32.31
C TRP A 188 20.99 10.78 -33.34
N ARG A 189 20.13 10.46 -34.32
CA ARG A 189 19.85 11.35 -35.45
C ARG A 189 19.10 12.63 -35.06
N ASP A 190 18.39 12.60 -33.94
CA ASP A 190 17.62 13.70 -33.39
C ASP A 190 17.38 13.47 -31.89
N VAL A 191 16.77 14.46 -31.24
CA VAL A 191 16.38 14.40 -29.83
C VAL A 191 15.39 13.26 -29.54
N GLY A 192 14.53 12.89 -30.49
CA GLY A 192 13.61 11.76 -30.34
C GLY A 192 14.35 10.43 -30.24
N ALA A 193 15.36 10.22 -31.09
CA ALA A 193 16.24 9.06 -31.05
C ALA A 193 17.01 8.96 -29.74
N LEU A 194 17.48 10.11 -29.21
CA LEU A 194 18.11 10.16 -27.88
C LEU A 194 17.13 9.78 -26.77
N LYS A 195 15.92 10.36 -26.75
CA LYS A 195 14.88 10.07 -25.76
C LYS A 195 14.53 8.59 -25.72
N ASN A 196 14.36 7.98 -26.89
CA ASN A 196 14.05 6.55 -27.01
C ASN A 196 15.20 5.69 -26.50
N ALA A 197 16.45 6.08 -26.77
CA ALA A 197 17.62 5.35 -26.28
C ALA A 197 17.78 5.45 -24.75
N LEU A 198 17.45 6.59 -24.15
CA LEU A 198 17.50 6.80 -22.70
C LEU A 198 16.39 6.04 -21.95
N ARG A 199 15.21 5.86 -22.57
CA ARG A 199 14.08 5.12 -21.99
C ARG A 199 14.18 3.59 -22.14
N ALA A 200 15.10 3.08 -22.94
CA ALA A 200 15.26 1.64 -23.13
C ALA A 200 15.81 0.96 -21.84
N PRO A 201 15.23 -0.17 -21.39
CA PRO A 201 15.74 -0.88 -20.22
C PRO A 201 17.17 -1.38 -20.48
N GLY A 202 18.14 -0.77 -19.81
CA GLY A 202 19.58 -1.06 -19.98
C GLY A 202 20.49 0.17 -20.12
N GLY A 203 19.92 1.38 -20.18
CA GLY A 203 20.67 2.63 -20.35
C GLY A 203 21.24 2.77 -21.76
N ALA A 204 21.49 4.00 -22.20
CA ALA A 204 21.97 4.31 -23.54
C ALA A 204 23.35 3.68 -23.79
N ARG A 205 23.40 2.45 -24.32
CA ARG A 205 24.63 1.84 -24.82
C ARG A 205 24.99 2.48 -26.15
N VAL A 206 25.80 3.53 -26.10
CA VAL A 206 26.44 4.10 -27.27
C VAL A 206 27.39 3.06 -27.86
N ARG A 207 26.93 2.29 -28.85
CA ARG A 207 27.84 1.54 -29.71
C ARG A 207 28.46 2.54 -30.68
N ALA A 208 29.55 3.17 -30.25
CA ALA A 208 30.44 3.85 -31.18
C ALA A 208 30.87 2.83 -32.24
N ARG A 209 30.38 2.97 -33.47
CA ARG A 209 30.94 2.25 -34.60
C ARG A 209 32.37 2.76 -34.74
N ARG A 210 33.33 1.94 -34.31
CA ARG A 210 34.73 2.14 -34.70
C ARG A 210 34.77 1.99 -36.22
N THR A 211 35.11 3.09 -36.89
CA THR A 211 35.61 3.08 -38.27
C THR A 211 36.84 2.18 -38.36
#